data_AF-A0A256YNQ4-F1
#
_entry.id   AF-A0A256YNQ4-F1
#
_cell.length_a   1.000
_cell.length_b   1.000
_cell.length_c   1.000
_cell.angle_alpha   90.00
_cell.angle_beta   90.00
_cell.angle_gamma   90.00
#
_symmetry.space_group_name_H-M   'P 1'
#
loop_
_entity.id
_entity.type
_entity.pdbx_description
1 polymer ?
#
loop_
_entity_poly.entity_id
_entity_poly.type
_entity_poly.pdbx_seq_one_letter_code
_entity_poly.pdbx_strand_id
1 'polypeptide(L)'
;MLEFLVILLTLVLIYLIYENLKLKIKFNSELEKWKMRYEEKIREDAIKRSSSVLVGKTIEKLIPFTKEFDFNPRDVRWIGDPIDFIVFNGISEKEPKEIIFVEVKSGKSKLSKIQSKIKELIEKKKIKWKEIKIKS
;
A
#
# COMPACT_ATOMS: atom_id res chain seq x y z
N MET A 1 -68.24 -23.67 19.46
CA MET A 1 -66.95 -24.08 20.05
C MET A 1 -65.82 -24.11 19.01
N LEU A 2 -65.97 -24.83 17.89
CA LEU A 2 -64.94 -24.92 16.84
C LEU A 2 -64.64 -23.58 16.17
N GLU A 3 -65.65 -22.76 15.85
CA GLU A 3 -65.47 -21.44 15.22
C GLU A 3 -64.64 -20.49 16.09
N PHE A 4 -64.91 -20.46 17.40
CA PHE A 4 -64.14 -19.66 18.36
C PHE A 4 -62.67 -20.09 18.43
N LEU A 5 -62.40 -21.40 18.36
CA LEU A 5 -61.03 -21.94 18.33
C LEU A 5 -60.29 -21.51 17.06
N VAL A 6 -60.98 -21.54 15.90
CA VAL A 6 -60.40 -21.09 14.62
C VAL A 6 -60.08 -19.60 14.65
N ILE A 7 -60.99 -18.76 15.17
CA ILE A 7 -60.76 -17.32 15.31
C ILE A 7 -59.59 -17.04 16.28
N LEU A 8 -59.49 -17.78 17.38
CA LEU A 8 -58.37 -17.61 18.32
C LEU A 8 -57.03 -17.98 17.67
N LEU A 9 -56.99 -19.09 16.93
CA LEU A 9 -55.78 -19.53 16.23
C LEU A 9 -55.35 -18.55 15.13
N THR A 10 -56.29 -17.99 14.37
CA THR A 10 -55.96 -16.99 13.34
C THR A 10 -55.42 -15.70 13.94
N LEU A 11 -55.98 -15.22 15.05
CA LEU A 11 -55.45 -14.05 15.77
C LEU A 11 -54.04 -14.28 16.30
N VAL A 12 -53.76 -15.47 16.87
CA VAL A 12 -52.41 -15.84 17.31
C VAL A 12 -51.45 -15.89 16.13
N LEU A 13 -51.86 -16.46 15.00
CA LEU A 13 -51.02 -16.53 13.80
C LEU A 13 -50.67 -15.13 13.27
N ILE A 14 -51.66 -14.23 13.21
CA ILE A 14 -51.47 -12.83 12.79
C ILE A 14 -50.49 -12.11 13.73
N TYR A 15 -50.62 -12.32 15.04
CA TYR A 15 -49.70 -11.74 16.03
C TYR A 15 -48.26 -12.22 15.85
N LEU A 16 -48.06 -13.53 15.65
CA LEU A 16 -46.73 -14.11 15.42
C LEU A 16 -46.09 -13.60 14.12
N ILE A 17 -46.87 -13.46 13.05
CA ILE A 17 -46.41 -12.89 11.78
C ILE A 17 -46.00 -11.42 11.97
N TYR A 18 -46.79 -10.64 12.70
CA TYR A 18 -46.50 -9.23 13.00
C TYR A 18 -45.17 -9.07 13.76
N GLU A 19 -44.94 -9.83 14.83
CA GLU A 19 -43.68 -9.77 15.59
C GLU A 19 -42.49 -10.23 14.75
N ASN A 20 -42.64 -11.26 13.92
CA ASN A 20 -41.57 -11.72 13.02
C ASN A 20 -41.18 -10.65 11.99
N LEU A 21 -42.17 -10.02 11.35
CA LEU A 21 -41.94 -8.94 10.39
C LEU A 21 -41.23 -7.75 11.03
N LYS A 22 -41.67 -7.34 12.23
CA LYS A 22 -41.07 -6.25 13.00
C LYS A 22 -39.61 -6.54 13.36
N LEU A 23 -39.30 -7.75 13.81
CA LEU A 23 -37.93 -8.19 14.10
C LEU A 23 -37.05 -8.17 12.86
N LYS A 24 -37.56 -8.68 11.73
CA LYS A 24 -36.83 -8.75 10.46
C LYS A 24 -36.50 -7.35 9.92
N ILE A 25 -37.44 -6.41 10.00
CA ILE A 25 -37.21 -5.01 9.62
C ILE A 25 -36.15 -4.36 10.51
N LYS A 26 -36.23 -4.55 11.83
CA LYS A 26 -35.26 -4.00 12.78
C LYS A 26 -33.86 -4.57 12.54
N PHE A 27 -33.75 -5.88 12.34
CA PHE A 27 -32.49 -6.55 12.05
C PHE A 27 -31.88 -6.05 10.74
N ASN A 28 -32.68 -5.95 9.66
CA ASN A 28 -32.19 -5.45 8.37
C ASN A 28 -31.71 -4.00 8.47
N SER A 29 -32.43 -3.14 9.19
CA SER A 29 -32.00 -1.75 9.38
C SER A 29 -30.68 -1.65 10.15
N GLU A 30 -30.52 -2.42 11.22
CA GLU A 30 -29.26 -2.45 11.98
C GLU A 30 -28.11 -3.06 11.19
N LEU A 31 -28.39 -4.10 10.38
CA LEU A 31 -27.42 -4.71 9.49
C LEU A 31 -26.94 -3.72 8.42
N GLU A 32 -27.84 -2.99 7.78
CA GLU A 32 -27.48 -1.97 6.79
C GLU A 32 -26.67 -0.83 7.42
N LYS A 33 -27.09 -0.32 8.59
CA LYS A 33 -26.28 0.66 9.33
C LYS A 33 -24.90 0.13 9.70
N TRP A 34 -24.80 -1.14 10.12
CA TRP A 34 -23.53 -1.77 10.44
C TRP A 34 -22.63 -1.89 9.21
N LYS A 35 -23.18 -2.34 8.07
CA LYS A 35 -22.45 -2.42 6.80
C LYS A 35 -21.91 -1.06 6.37
N MET A 36 -22.75 -0.02 6.38
CA MET A 36 -22.34 1.34 6.01
C MET A 36 -21.17 1.83 6.88
N ARG A 37 -21.27 1.69 8.20
CA ARG A 37 -20.20 2.09 9.13
C ARG A 37 -18.92 1.28 8.93
N TYR A 38 -19.04 0.00 8.61
CA TYR A 38 -17.89 -0.87 8.41
C TYR A 38 -17.18 -0.58 7.09
N GLU A 39 -17.95 -0.33 6.02
CA GLU A 39 -17.44 0.07 4.72
C GLU A 39 -16.71 1.41 4.79
N GLU A 40 -17.26 2.40 5.52
CA GLU A 40 -16.61 3.68 5.77
C GLU A 40 -15.25 3.50 6.48
N LYS A 41 -15.19 2.66 7.52
CA LYS A 41 -13.93 2.31 8.21
C LYS A 41 -12.91 1.65 7.28
N ILE A 42 -13.32 0.68 6.47
CA ILE A 42 -12.44 0.03 5.49
C ILE A 42 -11.89 1.06 4.50
N ARG A 43 -12.75 1.95 4.02
CA ARG A 43 -12.37 3.01 3.07
C ARG A 43 -11.37 3.98 3.69
N GLU A 44 -11.62 4.44 4.91
CA GLU A 44 -10.69 5.30 5.64
C GLU A 44 -9.33 4.63 5.88
N ASP A 45 -9.32 3.36 6.29
CA ASP A 45 -8.08 2.60 6.51
C ASP A 45 -7.30 2.41 5.22
N ALA A 46 -7.99 2.12 4.10
CA ALA A 46 -7.37 2.00 2.79
C ALA A 46 -6.76 3.33 2.32
N ILE A 47 -7.46 4.45 2.53
CA ILE A 47 -6.96 5.79 2.23
C ILE A 47 -5.74 6.09 3.11
N LYS A 48 -5.81 5.90 4.43
CA LYS A 48 -4.67 6.15 5.34
C LYS A 48 -3.42 5.35 4.95
N ARG A 49 -3.58 4.05 4.69
CA ARG A 49 -2.46 3.18 4.29
C ARG A 49 -1.88 3.58 2.94
N SER A 50 -2.73 3.84 1.94
CA SER A 50 -2.27 4.24 0.60
C SER A 50 -1.60 5.62 0.62
N SER A 51 -2.12 6.58 1.38
CA SER A 51 -1.52 7.90 1.55
C SER A 51 -0.13 7.82 2.21
N SER A 52 0.04 7.05 3.29
CA SER A 52 1.36 6.89 3.92
C SER A 52 2.39 6.26 2.98
N VAL A 53 1.98 5.26 2.18
CA VAL A 53 2.86 4.64 1.18
C VAL A 53 3.20 5.62 0.06
N LEU A 54 2.22 6.40 -0.43
CA LEU A 54 2.43 7.38 -1.50
C LEU A 54 3.34 8.53 -1.06
N VAL A 55 3.16 9.02 0.17
CA VAL A 55 4.03 10.03 0.78
C VAL A 55 5.45 9.51 0.92
N GLY A 56 5.63 8.27 1.39
CA GLY A 56 6.94 7.61 1.45
C GLY A 56 7.65 7.58 0.08
N LYS A 57 6.94 7.12 -0.96
CA LYS A 57 7.46 7.08 -2.33
C LYS A 57 7.80 8.46 -2.92
N THR A 58 7.10 9.50 -2.47
CA THR A 58 7.37 10.88 -2.90
C THR A 58 8.61 11.42 -2.19
N ILE A 59 8.74 11.16 -0.88
CA ILE A 59 9.93 11.54 -0.11
C ILE A 59 11.17 10.83 -0.64
N GLU A 60 11.08 9.55 -1.00
CA GLU A 60 12.17 8.79 -1.62
C GLU A 60 12.72 9.50 -2.85
N LYS A 61 11.85 10.04 -3.72
CA LYS A 61 12.26 10.80 -4.91
C LYS A 61 12.86 12.18 -4.61
N LEU A 62 12.53 12.76 -3.46
CA LEU A 62 13.01 14.07 -3.04
C LEU A 62 14.29 13.98 -2.20
N ILE A 63 14.69 12.78 -1.75
CA ILE A 63 15.91 12.56 -0.96
C ILE A 63 17.15 13.22 -1.57
N PRO A 64 17.37 13.22 -2.90
CA PRO A 64 18.59 13.78 -3.45
C PRO A 64 18.76 15.29 -3.19
N PHE A 65 17.69 15.99 -2.83
CA PHE A 65 17.68 17.43 -2.53
C PHE A 65 17.70 17.73 -1.02
N THR A 66 17.83 16.70 -0.18
CA THR A 66 17.90 16.83 1.27
C THR A 66 19.35 16.94 1.74
N LYS A 67 19.58 17.39 2.98
CA LYS A 67 20.94 17.55 3.53
C LYS A 67 21.60 16.20 3.85
N GLU A 68 20.78 15.16 3.97
CA GLU A 68 21.16 13.79 4.29
C GLU A 68 21.70 13.02 3.08
N PHE A 69 21.63 13.60 1.88
CA PHE A 69 22.13 12.99 0.66
C PHE A 69 23.46 13.63 0.25
N ASP A 70 24.57 12.97 0.59
CA ASP A 70 25.94 13.49 0.45
C ASP A 70 26.46 13.58 -1.00
N PHE A 71 25.57 13.56 -2.00
CA PHE A 71 25.95 13.59 -3.41
C PHE A 71 25.28 14.74 -4.16
N ASN A 72 25.98 15.26 -5.18
CA ASN A 72 25.42 16.26 -6.08
C ASN A 72 24.17 15.67 -6.79
N PRO A 73 22.98 16.30 -6.69
CA PRO A 73 21.75 15.80 -7.30
C PRO A 73 21.87 15.55 -8.81
N ARG A 74 22.75 16.29 -9.50
CA ARG A 74 23.01 16.14 -10.96
C ARG A 74 23.71 14.82 -11.31
N ASP A 75 24.35 14.19 -10.34
CA ASP A 75 25.05 12.92 -10.49
C ASP A 75 24.14 11.70 -10.21
N VAL A 76 22.92 11.95 -9.75
CA VAL A 76 21.96 10.92 -9.33
C VAL A 76 21.06 10.52 -10.49
N ARG A 77 20.78 9.23 -10.63
CA ARG A 77 19.79 8.66 -11.55
C ARG A 77 18.81 7.80 -10.78
N TRP A 78 17.53 8.10 -10.93
CA TRP A 78 16.44 7.34 -10.31
C TRP A 78 16.16 6.04 -11.10
N ILE A 79 15.86 4.97 -10.36
CA ILE A 79 15.50 3.63 -10.86
C ILE A 79 14.16 3.20 -10.26
N GLY A 80 14.06 3.16 -8.92
CA GLY A 80 12.83 2.92 -8.17
C GLY A 80 12.56 1.49 -7.68
N ASP A 81 12.84 0.45 -8.47
CA ASP A 81 12.76 -0.96 -8.02
C ASP A 81 13.76 -1.83 -8.81
N PRO A 82 14.50 -2.75 -8.18
CA PRO A 82 14.55 -3.06 -6.74
C PRO A 82 15.47 -2.15 -5.90
N ILE A 83 16.15 -1.18 -6.51
CA ILE A 83 17.02 -0.19 -5.86
C ILE A 83 16.57 1.21 -6.31
N ASP A 84 16.52 2.18 -5.41
CA ASP A 84 15.99 3.51 -5.70
C ASP A 84 16.84 4.33 -6.68
N PHE A 85 18.17 4.38 -6.47
CA PHE A 85 19.07 5.25 -7.24
C PHE A 85 20.40 4.59 -7.61
N ILE A 86 21.01 5.10 -8.69
CA ILE A 86 22.45 5.00 -8.94
C ILE A 86 23.05 6.41 -8.96
N VAL A 87 24.12 6.61 -8.21
CA VAL A 87 24.93 7.83 -8.22
C VAL A 87 26.18 7.58 -9.06
N PHE A 88 26.35 8.36 -10.12
CA PHE A 88 27.56 8.41 -10.92
C PHE A 88 28.41 9.59 -10.45
N ASN A 89 29.05 9.45 -9.28
CA ASN A 89 29.72 10.54 -8.59
C ASN A 89 30.78 11.20 -9.50
N GLY A 90 30.68 12.52 -9.70
CA GLY A 90 31.57 13.30 -10.56
C GLY A 90 31.16 13.39 -12.04
N ILE A 91 30.04 12.78 -12.46
CA ILE A 91 29.58 12.87 -13.86
C ILE A 91 29.23 14.31 -14.28
N SER A 92 28.69 15.14 -13.38
CA SER A 92 28.43 16.57 -13.66
C SER A 92 29.70 17.40 -13.83
N GLU A 93 30.83 16.93 -13.28
CA GLU A 93 32.18 17.50 -13.47
C GLU A 93 32.89 16.91 -14.71
N LYS A 94 32.23 15.99 -15.44
CA LYS A 94 32.79 15.19 -16.55
C LYS A 94 33.95 14.27 -16.13
N GLU A 95 34.06 13.96 -14.85
CA GLU A 95 35.07 13.06 -14.29
C GLU A 95 34.41 12.04 -13.36
N PRO A 96 33.83 10.95 -13.89
CA PRO A 96 33.17 9.94 -13.09
C PRO A 96 34.18 9.17 -12.23
N LYS A 97 34.01 9.23 -10.90
CA LYS A 97 34.92 8.68 -9.89
C LYS A 97 34.42 7.35 -9.32
N GLU A 98 33.12 7.26 -9.06
CA GLU A 98 32.52 6.09 -8.42
C GLU A 98 31.07 5.90 -8.87
N ILE A 99 30.62 4.65 -8.90
CA ILE A 99 29.22 4.28 -9.13
C ILE A 99 28.67 3.68 -7.83
N ILE A 100 27.71 4.37 -7.21
CA ILE A 100 27.11 3.96 -5.93
C ILE A 100 25.65 3.59 -6.14
N PHE A 101 25.25 2.42 -5.65
CA PHE A 101 23.85 2.01 -5.59
C PHE A 101 23.26 2.48 -4.27
N VAL A 102 22.17 3.23 -4.30
CA VAL A 102 21.55 3.81 -3.11
C VAL A 102 20.10 3.35 -3.00
N GLU A 103 19.78 2.79 -1.85
CA GLU A 103 18.43 2.45 -1.42
C GLU A 103 18.07 3.34 -0.23
N VAL A 104 16.94 4.03 -0.33
CA VAL A 104 16.44 4.94 0.71
C VAL A 104 15.45 4.19 1.58
N LYS A 105 15.59 4.35 2.90
CA LYS A 105 14.65 3.81 3.88
C LYS A 105 14.19 4.92 4.80
N SER A 106 12.88 5.00 5.00
CA SER A 106 12.28 5.92 5.98
C SER A 106 11.93 5.19 7.28
N GLY A 107 12.11 5.86 8.42
CA GLY A 107 11.73 5.36 9.74
C GLY A 107 12.39 4.02 10.11
N LYS A 108 11.57 3.00 10.42
CA LYS A 108 12.03 1.65 10.83
C LYS A 108 12.08 0.64 9.68
N SER A 109 11.97 1.10 8.43
CA SER A 109 11.98 0.21 7.27
C SER A 109 13.34 -0.45 7.07
N LYS A 110 13.33 -1.73 6.69
CA LYS A 110 14.54 -2.54 6.44
C LYS A 110 14.62 -2.91 4.96
N LEU A 111 15.82 -3.29 4.50
CA LEU A 111 15.99 -3.86 3.17
C LEU A 111 15.09 -5.08 2.99
N SER A 112 14.47 -5.20 1.80
CA SER A 112 13.77 -6.41 1.41
C SER A 112 14.76 -7.58 1.23
N LYS A 113 14.25 -8.82 1.14
CA LYS A 113 15.10 -9.99 0.86
C LYS A 113 15.84 -9.86 -0.47
N ILE A 114 15.21 -9.27 -1.49
CA ILE A 114 15.80 -9.05 -2.81
C ILE A 114 16.88 -7.97 -2.71
N GLN A 115 16.57 -6.83 -2.08
CA GLN A 115 17.53 -5.74 -1.85
C GLN A 115 18.77 -6.20 -1.08
N SER A 116 18.58 -7.03 -0.06
CA SER A 116 19.68 -7.60 0.73
C SER A 116 20.59 -8.49 -0.13
N LYS A 117 20.02 -9.31 -1.02
CA LYS A 117 20.80 -10.11 -1.98
C LYS A 117 21.55 -9.24 -2.99
N ILE A 118 20.93 -8.16 -3.47
CA ILE A 118 21.59 -7.22 -4.38
C ILE A 118 22.78 -6.55 -3.69
N LYS A 119 22.60 -6.07 -2.46
CA LYS A 119 23.68 -5.53 -1.64
C LYS A 119 24.83 -6.53 -1.50
N GLU A 120 24.53 -7.79 -1.20
CA GLU A 120 25.55 -8.85 -1.11
C GLU A 120 26.30 -9.07 -2.44
N LEU A 121 25.60 -9.03 -3.58
CA LEU A 121 26.25 -9.13 -4.90
C LEU A 121 27.20 -7.95 -5.15
N ILE A 122 26.80 -6.73 -4.76
CA ILE A 122 27.63 -5.52 -4.87
C ILE A 122 28.86 -5.62 -3.98
N GLU A 123 28.70 -5.98 -2.70
CA GLU A 123 29.80 -6.16 -1.73
C GLU A 123 30.79 -7.24 -2.18
N LYS A 124 30.29 -8.31 -2.80
CA LYS A 124 31.10 -9.38 -3.41
C LYS A 124 31.67 -8.99 -4.79
N LYS A 125 31.53 -7.73 -5.20
CA LYS A 125 32.00 -7.19 -6.50
C LYS A 125 31.50 -7.99 -7.72
N LYS A 126 30.31 -8.60 -7.63
CA LYS A 126 29.67 -9.35 -8.72
C LYS A 126 28.92 -8.41 -9.68
N ILE A 127 29.56 -7.32 -10.07
CA ILE A 127 29.04 -6.30 -10.98
C ILE A 127 29.79 -6.42 -12.31
N LYS A 128 29.10 -6.37 -13.45
CA LYS A 128 29.69 -6.54 -14.78
C LYS A 128 29.23 -5.45 -15.73
N TRP A 129 30.16 -4.95 -16.55
CA TRP A 129 29.85 -4.14 -17.71
C TRP A 129 29.51 -5.05 -18.91
N LYS A 130 28.44 -4.74 -19.63
CA LYS A 130 28.08 -5.42 -20.89
C LYS A 130 27.51 -4.40 -21.86
N GLU A 131 28.16 -4.25 -23.00
CA GLU A 131 27.66 -3.42 -24.10
C GLU A 131 26.91 -4.31 -25.11
N ILE A 132 25.74 -3.85 -25.56
CA ILE A 132 24.96 -4.52 -26.61
C ILE A 132 24.71 -3.50 -27.70
N LYS A 133 25.24 -3.76 -28.90
CA LYS A 133 24.99 -2.93 -30.09
C LYS A 133 23.83 -3.49 -30.87
N ILE A 134 22.77 -2.71 -31.00
CA ILE A 134 21.67 -3.00 -31.91
C ILE A 134 22.00 -2.33 -33.23
N LYS A 135 21.99 -3.08 -34.34
CA LYS A 135 22.08 -2.48 -35.68
C LYS A 135 20.71 -1.86 -35.99
N SER A 136 20.66 -0.54 -36.17
CA SER A 136 19.51 0.14 -36.77
C SER A 136 19.58 0.06 -38.28
#